data_AF-A0A7C0X7Y8-F1
#
_entry.id   AF-A0A7C0X7Y8-F1
#
_cell.length_a   1.000
_cell.length_b   1.000
_cell.length_c   1.000
_cell.angle_alpha   90.00
_cell.angle_beta   90.00
_cell.angle_gamma   90.00
#
_symmetry.space_group_name_H-M   'P 1'
#
loop_
_entity.id
_entity.type
_entity.pdbx_description
1 polymer ?
#
loop_
_entity_poly.entity_id
_entity_poly.type
_entity_poly.pdbx_seq_one_letter_code
_entity_poly.pdbx_strand_id
1 'polypeptide(L)'
;MMSGRVLKAFNEQIKEELESAYLYLSMVSYFHSVGFDGMASWMRVQTEEEVGHAMKLFDFISERGGKVELLPISTERHKRWSSPLEV
;
A
#
# COMPACT_ATOMS: atom_id res chain seq x y z
N MET A 1 -3.13 -5.49 -26.61
CA MET A 1 -2.53 -4.29 -25.99
C MET A 1 -3.58 -3.65 -25.10
N MET A 2 -3.30 -3.41 -23.82
CA MET A 2 -4.24 -2.73 -22.90
C MET A 2 -4.57 -1.32 -23.42
N SER A 3 -5.81 -0.86 -23.22
CA SER A 3 -6.17 0.52 -23.57
C SER A 3 -5.43 1.49 -22.65
N GLY A 4 -5.08 2.67 -23.16
CA GLY A 4 -4.34 3.67 -22.37
C GLY A 4 -5.06 4.09 -21.08
N ARG A 5 -6.40 4.15 -21.11
CA ARG A 5 -7.22 4.43 -19.92
C ARG A 5 -7.08 3.35 -18.85
N VAL A 6 -7.14 2.08 -19.26
CA VAL A 6 -7.06 0.95 -18.33
C VAL A 6 -5.64 0.82 -17.78
N LEU A 7 -4.61 0.95 -18.62
CA LEU A 7 -3.21 0.95 -18.16
C LEU A 7 -2.94 2.05 -17.13
N LYS A 8 -3.45 3.26 -17.36
CA LYS A 8 -3.35 4.36 -16.41
C LYS A 8 -3.99 4.01 -15.06
N ALA A 9 -5.21 3.48 -15.07
CA ALA A 9 -5.91 3.07 -13.86
C ALA A 9 -5.16 1.97 -13.09
N PHE A 10 -4.52 1.02 -13.78
CA PHE A 10 -3.68 0.00 -13.13
C PHE A 10 -2.43 0.61 -12.47
N ASN A 11 -1.73 1.54 -13.14
CA ASN A 11 -0.59 2.24 -12.55
C ASN A 11 -1.01 3.08 -11.33
N GLU A 12 -2.17 3.74 -11.39
CA GLU A 12 -2.77 4.44 -10.25
C GLU A 12 -3.10 3.47 -9.11
N GLN A 13 -3.67 2.30 -9.41
CA GLN A 13 -3.98 1.31 -8.38
C GLN A 13 -2.72 0.76 -7.71
N ILE A 14 -1.64 0.48 -8.46
CA ILE A 14 -0.35 0.08 -7.88
C ILE A 14 0.15 1.12 -6.87
N LYS A 15 0.02 2.42 -7.17
CA LYS A 15 0.35 3.49 -6.23
C LYS A 15 -0.52 3.42 -4.98
N GLU A 16 -1.83 3.27 -5.13
CA GLU A 16 -2.76 3.21 -3.99
C GLU A 16 -2.46 2.02 -3.06
N GLU A 17 -2.17 0.83 -3.60
CA GLU A 17 -1.80 -0.33 -2.78
C GLU A 17 -0.46 -0.10 -2.03
N LEU A 18 0.53 0.49 -2.69
CA LEU A 18 1.82 0.81 -2.05
C LEU A 18 1.69 1.94 -1.01
N GLU A 19 0.81 2.90 -1.22
CA GLU A 19 0.46 3.93 -0.23
C GLU A 19 -0.25 3.32 0.98
N SER A 20 -1.17 2.37 0.77
CA SER A 20 -1.82 1.61 1.85
C SER A 20 -0.80 0.79 2.64
N ALA A 21 0.12 0.10 1.96
CA ALA A 21 1.21 -0.63 2.62
C ALA A 21 2.07 0.31 3.48
N TYR A 22 2.42 1.48 2.96
CA TYR A 22 3.25 2.45 3.70
C TYR A 22 2.51 3.04 4.91
N LEU A 23 1.21 3.33 4.76
CA LEU A 23 0.34 3.72 5.84
C LEU A 23 0.26 2.63 6.92
N TYR A 24 0.00 1.39 6.55
CA TYR A 24 -0.09 0.27 7.48
C TYR A 24 1.23 0.01 8.21
N LEU A 25 2.36 0.15 7.51
CA LEU A 25 3.68 0.07 8.15
C LEU A 25 3.89 1.18 9.19
N SER A 26 3.39 2.39 8.92
CA SER A 26 3.43 3.45 9.92
C SER A 26 2.53 3.18 11.13
N MET A 27 1.41 2.46 10.96
CA MET A 27 0.58 1.97 12.09
C MET A 27 1.30 0.91 12.92
N VAL A 28 2.09 0.02 12.29
CA VAL A 28 2.97 -0.93 13.01
C VAL A 28 3.91 -0.18 13.95
N SER A 29 4.56 0.88 13.45
CA SER A 29 5.44 1.74 14.25
C SER A 29 4.71 2.37 15.44
N TYR A 30 3.51 2.92 15.19
CA TYR A 30 2.67 3.47 16.24
C TYR A 30 2.29 2.44 17.30
N PHE A 31 1.77 1.28 16.92
CA PHE A 31 1.32 0.27 17.87
C PHE A 31 2.45 -0.27 18.74
N HIS A 32 3.66 -0.47 18.19
CA HIS A 32 4.83 -0.78 19.00
C HIS A 32 5.15 0.33 20.01
N SER A 33 5.07 1.60 19.62
CA SER A 33 5.37 2.73 20.50
C SER A 33 4.45 2.85 21.72
N VAL A 34 3.24 2.28 21.66
CA VAL A 34 2.26 2.28 22.75
C VAL A 34 2.07 0.90 23.38
N GLY A 35 2.92 -0.08 23.05
CA GLY A 35 2.93 -1.42 23.66
C GLY A 35 1.84 -2.38 23.16
N PHE A 36 1.23 -2.12 22.01
CA PHE A 36 0.21 -2.99 21.39
C PHE A 36 0.80 -3.93 20.33
N ASP A 37 1.73 -4.80 20.74
CA ASP A 37 2.48 -5.67 19.82
C ASP A 37 1.58 -6.64 19.02
N GLY A 38 0.45 -7.07 19.57
CA GLY A 38 -0.52 -7.90 18.85
C GLY A 38 -1.14 -7.16 17.65
N MET A 39 -1.52 -5.89 17.84
CA MET A 39 -2.03 -5.03 16.76
C MET A 39 -0.93 -4.71 15.76
N ALA A 40 0.29 -4.45 16.24
CA ALA A 40 1.45 -4.23 15.38
C ALA A 40 1.74 -5.45 14.48
N SER A 41 1.68 -6.66 15.04
CA SER A 41 1.85 -7.90 14.27
C SER A 41 0.75 -8.07 13.22
N TRP A 42 -0.51 -7.74 13.55
CA TRP A 42 -1.61 -7.80 12.59
C TRP A 42 -1.39 -6.81 11.43
N MET A 43 -1.09 -5.55 11.74
CA MET A 43 -0.81 -4.52 10.73
C MET A 43 0.39 -4.86 9.84
N ARG A 44 1.39 -5.59 10.37
CA ARG A 44 2.52 -6.08 9.57
C ARG A 44 2.06 -7.06 8.51
N VAL A 45 1.18 -8.00 8.85
CA VAL A 45 0.58 -8.92 7.87
C VAL A 45 -0.21 -8.14 6.81
N GLN A 46 -0.97 -7.11 7.21
CA GLN A 46 -1.71 -6.27 6.25
C GLN A 46 -0.78 -5.45 5.34
N THR A 47 0.36 -4.98 5.86
CA THR A 47 1.39 -4.33 5.04
C THR A 47 1.89 -5.26 3.94
N GLU A 48 2.17 -6.53 4.28
CA GLU A 48 2.62 -7.54 3.32
C GLU A 48 1.52 -7.90 2.31
N GLU A 49 0.26 -7.93 2.74
CA GLU A 49 -0.90 -8.18 1.89
C GLU A 49 -1.05 -7.11 0.79
N GLU A 50 -0.94 -5.83 1.14
CA GLU A 50 -1.03 -4.74 0.16
C GLU A 50 0.15 -4.68 -0.80
N VAL A 51 1.37 -5.01 -0.33
CA VAL A 51 2.51 -5.20 -1.23
C VAL A 51 2.21 -6.35 -2.20
N GLY A 52 1.62 -7.44 -1.72
CA GLY A 52 1.16 -8.55 -2.56
C GLY A 52 0.12 -8.13 -3.60
N HIS A 53 -0.82 -7.26 -3.24
CA HIS A 53 -1.79 -6.67 -4.18
C HIS A 53 -1.10 -5.84 -5.27
N ALA A 54 -0.20 -4.94 -4.88
CA ALA A 54 0.57 -4.13 -5.81
C ALA A 54 1.35 -5.00 -6.82
N MET A 55 2.02 -6.05 -6.33
CA MET A 55 2.82 -6.94 -7.19
C MET A 55 1.95 -7.74 -8.17
N LYS A 56 0.77 -8.21 -7.76
CA LYS A 56 -0.16 -8.88 -8.68
C LYS A 56 -0.56 -7.98 -9.86
N LEU A 57 -0.81 -6.69 -9.59
CA LEU A 57 -1.15 -5.72 -10.64
C LEU A 57 0.07 -5.40 -11.52
N PHE A 58 1.24 -5.25 -10.91
CA PHE A 58 2.52 -5.02 -11.60
C PHE A 58 2.80 -6.13 -12.62
N ASP A 59 2.72 -7.38 -12.16
CA ASP A 59 2.99 -8.55 -12.99
C ASP A 59 1.94 -8.68 -14.10
N PHE A 60 0.67 -8.47 -13.77
CA PHE A 60 -0.43 -8.50 -14.75
C PHE A 60 -0.23 -7.50 -15.90
N ILE A 61 0.21 -6.26 -15.61
CA ILE A 61 0.51 -5.27 -16.66
C ILE A 61 1.61 -5.80 -17.59
N SER A 62 2.68 -6.34 -17.01
CA SER A 62 3.84 -6.86 -17.73
C SER A 62 3.48 -8.05 -18.61
N GLU A 63 2.71 -9.01 -18.10
CA GLU A 63 2.19 -10.17 -18.84
C GLU A 63 1.33 -9.77 -20.05
N ARG A 64 0.65 -8.62 -19.97
CA ARG A 64 -0.18 -8.08 -21.07
C ARG A 64 0.62 -7.19 -22.03
N GLY A 65 1.94 -7.13 -21.88
CA GLY A 65 2.85 -6.31 -22.70
C GLY A 65 2.72 -4.81 -22.45
N GLY A 66 2.16 -4.42 -21.30
CA GLY A 66 2.15 -3.04 -20.84
C GLY A 66 3.45 -2.66 -20.12
N LYS A 67 3.67 -1.36 -19.93
CA LYS A 67 4.78 -0.84 -19.15
C LYS A 67 4.23 -0.29 -17.83
N VAL A 68 4.75 -0.79 -16.71
CA VAL A 68 4.45 -0.24 -15.39
C VAL A 68 5.13 1.12 -15.23
N GLU A 69 4.39 2.09 -14.73
CA GLU A 69 4.92 3.39 -14.30
C GLU A 69 4.65 3.54 -12.81
N LEU A 70 5.72 3.43 -12.00
CA LEU A 70 5.63 3.64 -10.56
C LEU A 70 5.49 5.13 -10.27
N LEU A 71 4.32 5.50 -9.75
CA LEU A 71 4.02 6.88 -9.37
C LEU A 71 4.59 7.19 -7.98
N PRO A 72 4.82 8.48 -7.65
CA PRO A 72 5.26 8.87 -6.33
C PRO A 72 4.27 8.44 -5.25
N ILE A 73 4.80 7.92 -4.14
CA ILE A 73 4.04 7.64 -2.93
C ILE A 73 3.81 8.95 -2.19
N SER A 74 2.55 9.29 -1.93
CA SER A 74 2.14 10.40 -1.09
C SER A 74 2.09 9.98 0.38
N THR A 75 2.56 10.85 1.26
CA THR A 75 2.43 10.68 2.71
C THR A 75 1.29 11.52 3.29
N GLU A 76 0.40 12.07 2.47
CA GLU A 76 -0.72 12.90 2.95
C GLU A 76 -1.67 12.14 3.89
N ARG A 77 -1.74 10.81 3.73
CA ARG A 77 -2.53 9.93 4.62
C ARG A 77 -1.81 9.62 5.94
N HIS A 78 -0.51 9.97 6.07
CA HIS A 78 0.23 9.72 7.30
C HIS A 78 -0.29 10.63 8.40
N LYS A 79 -0.95 10.03 9.38
CA LYS A 79 -1.44 10.72 10.56
C LYS A 79 -0.49 10.47 11.72
N ARG A 80 -0.37 11.45 12.60
CA ARG A 80 0.05 11.18 13.98
C ARG A 80 -1.18 10.68 14.71
N TRP A 81 -1.12 9.46 15.23
CA TRP A 81 -2.22 8.88 15.99
C TRP A 81 -2.08 9.25 17.46
N SER A 82 -3.15 9.79 18.05
CA SER A 82 -3.21 10.08 19.48
C SER A 82 -3.80 8.90 20.27
N SER A 83 -4.52 8.01 19.58
CA SER A 83 -5.19 6.84 20.14
C SER A 83 -5.28 5.71 19.10
N PRO A 84 -5.29 4.42 19.53
CA PRO A 84 -5.59 3.28 18.64
C PRO A 84 -6.94 3.38 17.91
N LEU A 85 -7.89 4.16 18.42
CA LEU A 85 -9.20 4.37 17.79
C LEU A 85 -9.16 5.32 16.59
N GLU A 86 -8.06 6.06 16.40
CA GLU A 86 -7.87 6.99 15.29
C GLU A 86 -7.11 6.36 14.12
N VAL A 87 -6.68 5.11 14.29
CA VAL A 87 -5.92 4.32 13.31
C VAL A 87 -6.82 3.91 12.15
#